data_AF-A0A2N5DSM6-F1
#
_entry.id   AF-A0A2N5DSM6-F1
#
_cell.length_a   1.000
_cell.length_b   1.000
_cell.length_c   1.000
_cell.angle_alpha   90.00
_cell.angle_beta   90.00
_cell.angle_gamma   90.00
#
_symmetry.space_group_name_H-M   'P 1'
#
loop_
_entity.id
_entity.type
_entity.pdbx_description
1 polymer ?
#
loop_
_entity_poly.entity_id
_entity_poly.type
_entity_poly.pdbx_seq_one_letter_code
_entity_poly.pdbx_strand_id
1 'polypeptide(L)'
;SPEGQHAASSRTDSARGESLVLFTTDRALTREQLLNAARDSGTPELAVPRDIRVVKALPLLGSGKPDFVALRQMAENPERAV
;
A
#
# COMPACT_ATOMS: atom_id res chain seq x y z
N SER A 1 1.83 -8.96 8.53
CA SER A 1 2.64 -9.45 9.64
C SER A 1 3.89 -8.61 9.76
N PRO A 2 4.43 -8.32 10.96
CA PRO A 2 5.65 -7.52 11.11
C PRO A 2 6.88 -8.12 10.39
N GLU A 3 6.82 -9.39 9.99
CA GLU A 3 7.82 -10.08 9.18
C GLU A 3 7.74 -9.76 7.68
N GLY A 4 6.57 -9.31 7.21
CA GLY A 4 6.35 -8.95 5.82
C GLY A 4 6.78 -7.51 5.54
N GLN A 5 7.34 -7.27 4.36
CA GLN A 5 7.60 -5.90 3.93
C GLN A 5 6.30 -5.24 3.46
N HIS A 6 6.06 -4.04 3.96
CA HIS A 6 4.89 -3.20 3.65
C HIS A 6 5.34 -1.80 3.25
N ALA A 7 4.77 -1.24 2.18
CA ALA A 7 4.98 0.14 1.80
C ALA A 7 3.70 0.75 1.22
N ALA A 8 3.35 1.95 1.68
CA ALA A 8 2.22 2.70 1.18
C ALA A 8 2.68 3.77 0.19
N SER A 9 1.89 4.01 -0.85
CA SER A 9 2.09 5.07 -1.83
C SER A 9 0.75 5.75 -2.15
N SER A 10 0.78 7.02 -2.50
CA SER A 10 -0.40 7.73 -2.99
C SER A 10 -0.44 7.69 -4.52
N ARG A 11 -1.65 7.59 -5.06
CA ARG A 11 -1.94 7.79 -6.49
C ARG A 11 -2.97 8.88 -6.66
N THR A 12 -2.88 9.60 -7.77
CA THR A 12 -3.94 10.51 -8.19
C THR A 12 -5.09 9.68 -8.77
N ASP A 13 -6.28 9.82 -8.20
CA ASP A 13 -7.48 9.10 -8.62
C ASP A 13 -8.48 10.11 -9.17
N SER A 14 -8.76 10.05 -10.48
CA SER A 14 -9.62 11.03 -11.15
C SER A 14 -11.05 11.11 -10.58
N ALA A 15 -11.49 10.09 -9.82
CA ALA A 15 -12.82 10.10 -9.21
C ALA A 15 -12.85 10.78 -7.83
N ARG A 16 -11.73 10.80 -7.07
CA ARG A 16 -11.69 11.29 -5.68
C ARG A 16 -10.51 12.19 -5.32
N GLY A 17 -9.69 12.56 -6.29
CA GLY A 17 -8.46 13.35 -6.10
C GLY A 17 -7.26 12.46 -5.82
N GLU A 18 -7.20 11.88 -4.62
CA GLU A 18 -6.10 11.02 -4.18
C GLU A 18 -6.60 9.70 -3.57
N SER A 19 -5.86 8.63 -3.82
CA SER A 19 -6.10 7.31 -3.25
C SER A 19 -4.79 6.69 -2.75
N LEU A 20 -4.84 6.11 -1.56
CA LEU A 20 -3.70 5.40 -0.98
C LEU A 20 -3.70 3.93 -1.43
N VAL A 21 -2.54 3.49 -1.90
CA VAL A 21 -2.24 2.12 -2.34
C VAL A 21 -1.22 1.52 -1.39
N LEU A 22 -1.54 0.36 -0.82
CA LEU A 22 -0.60 -0.42 -0.01
C LEU A 22 -0.02 -1.55 -0.82
N PHE A 23 1.30 -1.60 -0.89
CA PHE A 23 2.05 -2.74 -1.37
C PHE A 23 2.47 -3.58 -0.19
N THR A 24 2.14 -4.85 -0.25
CA THR A 24 2.47 -5.80 0.81
C THR A 24 3.02 -7.07 0.18
N THR A 25 3.99 -7.69 0.84
CA THR A 25 4.43 -9.06 0.51
C THR A 25 3.57 -10.13 1.18
N ASP A 26 2.77 -9.72 2.16
CA ASP A 26 1.86 -10.57 2.91
C ASP A 26 0.52 -10.72 2.18
N ARG A 27 0.21 -11.94 1.71
CA ARG A 27 -1.04 -12.29 1.03
C ARG A 27 -2.24 -12.42 1.96
N ALA A 28 -2.01 -12.61 3.25
CA ALA A 28 -3.07 -12.71 4.25
C ALA A 28 -3.53 -11.34 4.75
N LEU A 29 -2.80 -10.26 4.40
CA LEU A 29 -3.14 -8.91 4.81
C LEU A 29 -4.41 -8.42 4.12
N THR A 30 -5.43 -8.12 4.93
CA THR A 30 -6.72 -7.61 4.46
C THR A 30 -6.96 -6.19 4.92
N ARG A 31 -7.88 -5.49 4.25
CA ARG A 31 -8.28 -4.13 4.62
C ARG A 31 -8.84 -4.05 6.03
N GLU A 32 -9.58 -5.07 6.47
CA GLU A 32 -10.14 -5.12 7.82
C GLU A 32 -9.05 -5.16 8.90
N GLN A 33 -7.97 -5.93 8.68
CA GLN A 33 -6.83 -5.94 9.58
C GLN A 33 -6.14 -4.58 9.65
N LEU A 34 -6.00 -3.89 8.51
CA LEU A 34 -5.45 -2.53 8.48
C LEU A 34 -6.35 -1.52 9.18
N LEU A 35 -7.67 -1.62 9.01
CA LEU A 35 -8.63 -0.78 9.71
C LEU A 35 -8.58 -0.99 11.22
N ASN A 36 -8.51 -2.25 11.67
CA ASN A 36 -8.38 -2.57 13.08
C ASN A 36 -7.06 -2.03 13.65
N ALA A 37 -5.94 -2.23 12.95
CA ALA A 37 -4.64 -1.68 13.35
C ALA A 37 -4.61 -0.14 13.35
N ALA A 38 -5.29 0.50 12.40
CA ALA A 38 -5.41 1.95 12.36
C ALA A 38 -6.26 2.47 13.53
N ARG A 39 -7.39 1.82 13.81
CA ARG A 39 -8.23 2.15 14.97
C ARG A 39 -7.48 1.98 16.30
N ASP A 40 -6.75 0.88 16.44
CA ASP A 40 -5.92 0.58 17.62
C ASP A 40 -4.80 1.62 17.81
N SER A 41 -4.15 2.03 16.71
CA SER A 41 -3.11 3.06 16.73
C SER A 41 -3.63 4.51 16.74
N GLY A 42 -4.96 4.72 16.73
CA GLY A 42 -5.58 6.05 16.66
C GLY A 42 -5.40 6.75 15.30
N THR A 43 -5.00 6.01 14.27
CA THR A 43 -4.83 6.49 12.91
C THR A 43 -6.20 6.62 12.22
N PRO A 44 -6.50 7.74 11.52
CA PRO A 44 -7.78 7.92 10.84
C PRO A 44 -8.00 6.89 9.72
N GLU A 45 -9.24 6.47 9.53
CA GLU A 45 -9.64 5.53 8.46
C GLU A 45 -9.36 6.09 7.05
N LEU A 46 -9.16 7.40 6.93
CA LEU A 46 -8.73 8.06 5.70
C LEU A 46 -7.28 7.71 5.32
N ALA A 47 -6.42 7.51 6.32
CA ALA A 47 -5.04 7.07 6.12
C ALA A 47 -4.94 5.57 5.85
N VAL A 48 -6.05 4.83 5.99
CA VAL A 48 -6.09 3.41 5.64
C VAL A 48 -6.15 3.27 4.12
N PRO A 49 -5.14 2.62 3.51
CA PRO A 49 -5.10 2.42 2.07
C PRO A 49 -6.33 1.64 1.61
N ARG A 50 -6.94 2.14 0.53
CA ARG A 50 -8.17 1.56 -0.03
C ARG A 50 -7.87 0.50 -1.10
N ASP A 51 -6.68 0.58 -1.69
CA ASP A 51 -6.16 -0.37 -2.67
C ASP A 51 -5.02 -1.14 -2.00
N ILE A 52 -5.11 -2.47 -1.98
CA ILE A 52 -4.08 -3.34 -1.39
C ILE A 52 -3.57 -4.25 -2.49
N ARG A 53 -2.28 -4.15 -2.80
CA ARG A 53 -1.61 -4.92 -3.83
C ARG A 53 -0.58 -5.84 -3.20
N VAL A 54 -0.80 -7.14 -3.39
CA VAL A 54 0.17 -8.13 -2.94
C VAL A 54 1.24 -8.30 -4.01
N VAL A 55 2.49 -8.02 -3.65
CA VAL A 55 3.65 -8.15 -4.53
C VAL A 55 4.59 -9.23 -4.00
N LYS A 56 5.36 -9.87 -4.89
CA LYS A 56 6.35 -10.88 -4.47
C LYS A 56 7.47 -10.27 -3.63
N ALA A 57 7.88 -9.06 -3.97
CA ALA A 57 8.89 -8.27 -3.28
C ALA A 57 8.58 -6.79 -3.47
N LEU A 58 8.93 -5.97 -2.47
CA LEU A 58 8.89 -4.52 -2.65
C LEU A 58 10.09 -4.07 -3.49
N PRO A 59 9.92 -3.07 -4.38
CA PRO A 59 11.06 -2.45 -5.02
C PRO A 59 11.88 -1.72 -3.96
N LEU A 60 13.17 -2.04 -3.91
CA LEU A 60 14.14 -1.42 -3.01
C LEU A 60 15.21 -0.72 -3.84
N LEU A 61 15.65 0.44 -3.38
CA LEU A 61 16.84 1.09 -3.88
C LEU A 61 18.08 0.26 -3.52
N GLY A 62 19.18 0.43 -4.25
CA GLY A 62 20.45 -0.29 -3.99
C GLY A 62 21.01 -0.12 -2.56
N SER A 63 20.47 0.82 -1.78
CA SER A 63 20.75 1.01 -0.35
C SER A 63 19.84 0.20 0.61
N GLY A 64 18.94 -0.65 0.09
CA GLY A 64 17.99 -1.46 0.86
C GLY A 64 16.73 -0.72 1.34
N LYS A 65 16.55 0.55 0.95
CA LYS A 65 15.36 1.36 1.29
C LYS A 65 14.24 1.15 0.27
N PRO A 66 12.96 1.22 0.67
CA PRO A 66 11.84 1.16 -0.28
C PRO A 66 11.94 2.25 -1.35
N ASP A 67 11.77 1.86 -2.61
CA ASP A 67 11.75 2.75 -3.76
C ASP A 67 10.35 3.36 -3.93
N PHE A 68 10.16 4.51 -3.30
CA PHE A 68 8.90 5.26 -3.38
C PHE A 68 8.56 5.75 -4.79
N VAL A 69 9.55 5.93 -5.67
CA VAL A 69 9.31 6.35 -7.05
C VAL A 69 8.72 5.18 -7.84
N ALA A 70 9.32 4.00 -7.73
CA ALA A 70 8.78 2.79 -8.34
C ALA A 70 7.39 2.45 -7.78
N LEU A 71 7.19 2.53 -6.46
CA LEU A 71 5.88 2.29 -5.84
C LEU A 71 4.81 3.26 -6.33
N ARG A 72 5.16 4.55 -6.50
CA ARG A 72 4.24 5.55 -7.07
C ARG A 72 3.88 5.21 -8.52
N GLN A 73 4.85 4.86 -9.36
CA GLN A 73 4.57 4.42 -10.73
C GLN A 73 3.69 3.16 -10.77
N MET A 74 3.95 2.20 -9.89
CA MET A 74 3.12 1.00 -9.74
C MET A 74 1.70 1.36 -9.28
N ALA A 75 1.55 2.35 -8.40
CA ALA A 75 0.26 2.81 -7.90
C ALA A 75 -0.53 3.57 -8.98
N GLU A 76 0.16 4.34 -9.83
CA GLU A 76 -0.42 5.02 -10.99
C GLU A 76 -0.88 4.05 -12.06
N ASN A 77 -0.24 2.89 -12.22
CA ASN A 77 -0.70 1.88 -13.16
C ASN A 77 -1.90 1.11 -12.59
N PRO A 78 -3.12 1.25 -13.15
CA PRO A 78 -4.27 0.50 -12.73
C PRO A 78 -4.21 -0.89 -13.38
N GLU A 79 -3.24 -1.71 -12.99
CA GLU A 79 -3.37 -3.14 -13.25
C GLU A 79 -4.57 -3.61 -12.45
N ARG A 80 -5.71 -3.73 -13.14
CA ARG A 80 -6.94 -4.30 -12.63
C ARG A 80 -6.55 -5.62 -11.98
N ALA A 81 -6.82 -5.75 -10.69
CA ALA A 81 -7.01 -7.05 -10.09
C ALA A 81 -8.14 -7.71 -10.90
N VAL A 82 -7.76 -8.58 -11.84
CA VAL A 82 -8.66 -9.49 -12.54
C VAL A 82 -9.01 -10.65 -11.64
#